data_AF-A0A9E4BQC6-F1
#
_entry.id   AF-A0A9E4BQC6-F1
#
_cell.length_a   1.000
_cell.length_b   1.000
_cell.length_c   1.000
_cell.angle_alpha   90.00
_cell.angle_beta   90.00
_cell.angle_gamma   90.00
#
_symmetry.space_group_name_H-M   'P 1'
#
loop_
_entity.id
_entity.type
_entity.pdbx_description
1 polymer ?
#
loop_
_entity_poly.entity_id
_entity_poly.type
_entity_poly.pdbx_seq_one_letter_code
_entity_poly.pdbx_strand_id
1 'polypeptide(L)' 'MPQTEYLVTVENYGPSSYGANVSELPSIGVASETYDEVRDLFAEAIKLYLDELNRDGVLK' A
#
# COMPACT_ATOMS: atom_id res chain seq x y z
N MET A 1 3.40 18.28 8.30
CA MET A 1 2.90 16.90 8.45
C MET A 1 4.13 16.01 8.41
N PRO A 2 4.33 15.07 9.34
CA PRO A 2 5.45 14.13 9.21
C PRO A 2 5.33 13.40 7.87
N GLN A 3 6.42 13.35 7.12
CA GLN A 3 6.51 12.59 5.88
C GLN A 3 6.83 11.15 6.29
N THR A 4 5.81 10.30 6.38
CA THR A 4 6.00 8.89 6.70
C THR A 4 6.41 8.16 5.43
N GLU A 5 7.60 7.57 5.45
CA GLU A 5 8.10 6.71 4.38
C GLU A 5 7.83 5.25 4.76
N TYR A 6 7.30 4.46 3.82
CA TYR A 6 7.02 3.04 4.01
C TYR A 6 7.95 2.22 3.12
N LEU A 7 8.50 1.14 3.67
CA LEU A 7 9.24 0.17 2.88
C LEU A 7 8.25 -0.83 2.25
N VAL A 8 8.03 -0.70 0.95
CA VAL A 8 7.12 -1.58 0.18
C VAL A 8 7.92 -2.73 -0.43
N THR A 9 7.48 -3.96 -0.16
CA THR A 9 7.99 -5.14 -0.86
C THR A 9 7.11 -5.38 -2.08
N VAL A 10 7.71 -5.42 -3.26
CA VAL A 10 7.03 -5.77 -4.52
C VAL A 10 7.54 -7.11 -5.01
N GLU A 11 6.63 -8.06 -5.15
CA GLU A 11 6.91 -9.41 -5.63
C GLU A 11 6.38 -9.57 -7.06
N ASN A 12 7.16 -10.24 -7.90
CA ASN A 12 6.76 -10.61 -9.26
C ASN A 12 6.47 -12.13 -9.27
N TYR A 13 5.24 -12.50 -9.61
CA TYR A 13 4.77 -13.88 -9.67
C TYR A 13 4.64 -14.40 -11.11
N GLY A 14 4.97 -13.60 -12.12
CA GLY A 14 4.89 -13.96 -13.54
C GLY A 14 4.91 -12.74 -14.47
N PRO A 15 4.87 -12.96 -15.80
CA PRO A 15 5.05 -11.89 -16.80
C PRO A 15 4.13 -10.67 -16.63
N SER A 16 2.92 -10.90 -16.11
CA SER A 16 1.89 -9.90 -15.87
C SER A 16 1.25 -10.10 -14.49
N SER A 17 2.06 -10.39 -13.47
CA SER A 17 1.55 -10.60 -12.11
C SER A 17 2.52 -10.03 -11.09
N TYR A 18 2.11 -8.92 -10.49
CA TYR A 18 2.84 -8.22 -9.44
C TYR A 18 1.96 -8.12 -8.21
N GLY A 19 2.55 -8.26 -7.03
CA GLY A 19 1.91 -7.96 -5.76
C GLY A 19 2.78 -7.03 -4.92
N ALA A 20 2.17 -6.18 -4.11
CA ALA A 20 2.87 -5.37 -3.14
C ALA A 20 2.23 -5.45 -1.76
N ASN A 21 3.09 -5.40 -0.73
CA ASN A 21 2.71 -5.35 0.67
C ASN A 21 3.70 -4.48 1.48
N VAL A 22 3.28 -4.06 2.67
CA VAL A 22 4.14 -3.38 3.66
C VAL A 22 4.04 -4.14 4.97
N SER A 23 5.19 -4.52 5.54
CA SER A 23 5.24 -5.32 6.77
C SER A 23 4.63 -4.58 7.98
N GLU A 24 4.70 -3.26 7.99
CA GLU A 24 4.10 -2.40 9.04
C GLU A 24 2.57 -2.33 8.95
N LEU A 25 2.02 -2.60 7.76
CA LEU A 25 0.59 -2.57 7.46
C LEU A 25 0.16 -3.91 6.85
N PRO A 26 0.21 -5.01 7.62
CA PRO A 26 0.01 -6.37 7.09
C PRO A 26 -1.39 -6.63 6.53
N SER A 27 -2.37 -5.76 6.84
CA SER A 27 -3.72 -5.79 6.27
C SER A 27 -3.82 -5.16 4.88
N ILE A 28 -2.77 -4.51 4.39
CA ILE A 28 -2.76 -3.83 3.09
C ILE A 28 -1.89 -4.62 2.11
N GLY A 29 -2.53 -5.12 1.06
CA GLY A 29 -1.88 -5.75 -0.09
C GLY A 29 -2.62 -5.39 -1.38
N VAL A 30 -1.88 -5.20 -2.46
CA VAL A 30 -2.45 -4.97 -3.81
C VAL A 30 -1.79 -5.89 -4.81
N ALA A 31 -2.49 -6.18 -5.91
CA ALA A 31 -1.94 -6.93 -7.04
C ALA A 31 -2.41 -6.32 -8.36
N SER A 32 -1.53 -6.29 -9.37
CA SER A 32 -1.84 -5.84 -10.73
C SER A 32 -0.95 -6.51 -11.77
N GLU A 33 -1.22 -6.23 -13.05
CA GLU A 33 -0.47 -6.77 -14.18
C GLU A 33 0.86 -6.07 -14.39
N THR A 34 1.01 -4.83 -13.93
CA THR A 34 2.23 -4.05 -14.07
C THR A 34 2.74 -3.48 -12.75
N TYR A 35 4.05 -3.23 -12.69
CA TYR A 35 4.69 -2.62 -11.53
C TYR A 35 4.14 -1.21 -11.23
N ASP A 36 3.94 -0.39 -12.26
CA ASP A 36 3.45 0.99 -12.09
C ASP A 36 2.03 1.01 -11.53
N GLU A 37 1.13 0.14 -12.02
CA GLU A 37 -0.21 0.01 -11.45
C GLU A 37 -0.18 -0.46 -10.00
N VAL A 38 0.67 -1.44 -9.67
CA VAL A 38 0.85 -1.88 -8.28
C VAL A 38 1.28 -0.72 -7.39
N ARG A 39 2.24 0.09 -7.84
CA ARG A 39 2.71 1.27 -7.08
C ARG A 39 1.57 2.26 -6.85
N ASP A 40 0.82 2.58 -7.89
CA ASP A 40 -0.25 3.59 -7.82
C ASP A 40 -1.42 3.10 -6.94
N LEU A 41 -1.83 1.83 -7.09
CA LEU A 41 -2.83 1.18 -6.23
C LEU A 41 -2.39 1.13 -4.77
N PHE A 42 -1.12 0.84 -4.51
CA PHE A 42 -0.61 0.75 -3.14
C PHE A 42 -0.62 2.12 -2.45
N ALA A 43 -0.27 3.19 -3.17
CA ALA A 43 -0.34 4.56 -2.65
C ALA A 43 -1.79 4.96 -2.30
N GLU A 44 -2.76 4.58 -3.13
CA GLU A 44 -4.18 4.82 -2.85
C GLU A 44 -4.66 4.02 -1.63
N ALA A 45 -4.28 2.74 -1.53
CA ALA A 45 -4.65 1.89 -0.40
C ALA A 45 -4.12 2.43 0.94
N ILE A 46 -2.87 2.90 0.99
CA ILE A 46 -2.31 3.56 2.18
C ILE A 46 -3.12 4.82 2.52
N LYS A 47 -3.41 5.66 1.52
CA LYS A 47 -4.17 6.89 1.73
C LYS A 47 -5.55 6.60 2.33
N LEU A 48 -6.27 5.63 1.78
CA LEU A 48 -7.58 5.21 2.29
C LEU A 48 -7.48 4.72 3.73
N TYR A 49 -6.49 3.88 4.04
CA TYR A 49 -6.27 3.39 5.39
C TYR A 49 -5.98 4.50 6.40
N LEU A 50 -5.13 5.47 6.05
CA LEU A 50 -4.83 6.61 6.91
C LEU A 50 -6.06 7.51 7.11
N ASP A 51 -6.86 7.71 6.06
CA ASP A 51 -8.11 8.48 6.13
C ASP A 51 -9.13 7.78 7.05
N GLU A 52 -9.21 6.45 7.03
CA GLU A 52 -10.03 5.64 7.94
C GLU A 52 -9.55 5.75 9.39
N LEU A 53 -8.25 5.56 9.65
CA LEU A 53 -7.70 5.70 11.01
C LEU A 53 -7.90 7.10 11.61
N ASN A 54 -7.87 8.14 10.76
CA ASN A 54 -8.15 9.50 11.17
C ASN A 54 -9.65 9.70 11.48
N ARG A 55 -10.55 9.13 10.67
CA ARG A 55 -12.00 9.16 10.93
C ARG A 55 -12.39 8.43 12.21
N ASP A 56 -11.74 7.32 12.51
CA ASP A 56 -11.99 6.52 13.71
C ASP A 56 -11.40 7.16 14.99
N GLY A 57 -10.67 8.27 14.85
CA GLY A 57 -10.05 8.98 15.98
C GLY A 57 -8.88 8.21 16.62
N VAL A 58 -8.31 7.25 15.88
CA VAL A 58 -7.17 6.41 16.31
C VAL A 58 -5.85 7.13 16.10
N LEU A 59 -5.75 7.98 15.08
CA LEU A 59 -4.65 8.94 14.92
C LEU A 59 -4.98 10.21 15.73
N LYS A 60 -4.35 10.37 16.90
CA LYS A 60 -4.37 11.61 17.70
C LYS A 60 -3.00 12.27 17.72
#